data_AF-A0A096LUT1-F1
#
_entry.id   AF-A0A096LUT1-F1
#
_cell.length_a   1.000
_cell.length_b   1.000
_cell.length_c   1.000
_cell.angle_alpha   90.00
_cell.angle_beta   90.00
_cell.angle_gamma   90.00
#
_symmetry.space_group_name_H-M   'P 1'
#
loop_
_entity.id
_entity.type
_entity.pdbx_description
1 polymer ?
#
loop_
_entity_poly.entity_id
_entity_poly.type
_entity_poly.pdbx_seq_one_letter_code
_entity_poly.pdbx_strand_id
1 'polypeptide(L)'
;RLSPPEKFDCRDVQNWPKWIRWFERYTIVSGLEKRDEAFQVNTLIYSMGDESEDILNASELTSAEKLNYKKVKECFDEHFIGEHNIIFERAKFNMRKQEPGETAKSFNTAVHKQADYCKFGALRDELIRDRIVVGIRDATLSEKLQMDAKLTLTTAVTRVKQSETVKQQQGWLCGASGPVSIKKP
;
A
#
# COMPACT_ATOMS: atom_id res chain seq x y z
N ARG A 1 -21.86 -11.71 -17.60
CA ARG A 1 -21.37 -10.43 -18.15
C ARG A 1 -20.56 -9.79 -17.04
N LEU A 2 -19.30 -9.43 -17.27
CA LEU A 2 -18.49 -8.73 -16.26
C LEU A 2 -19.02 -7.31 -16.10
N SER A 3 -19.30 -6.90 -14.86
CA SER A 3 -19.69 -5.53 -14.57
C SER A 3 -18.45 -4.65 -14.42
N PRO A 4 -18.52 -3.36 -14.81
CA PRO A 4 -17.48 -2.40 -14.48
C PRO A 4 -17.32 -2.27 -12.96
N PRO A 5 -16.20 -1.72 -12.47
CA PRO A 5 -16.05 -1.34 -11.06
C PRO A 5 -17.21 -0.46 -10.60
N GLU A 6 -17.49 -0.46 -9.29
CA GLU A 6 -18.40 0.52 -8.70
C GLU A 6 -17.96 1.94 -9.09
N LYS A 7 -18.94 2.84 -9.26
CA LYS A 7 -18.68 4.22 -9.68
C LYS A 7 -17.62 4.86 -8.77
N PHE A 8 -16.61 5.49 -9.36
CA PHE A 8 -15.60 6.23 -8.59
C PHE A 8 -16.26 7.45 -7.93
N ASP A 9 -15.95 7.70 -6.65
CA ASP A 9 -16.30 8.96 -5.99
C ASP A 9 -15.14 9.94 -6.18
N CYS A 10 -15.32 10.97 -7.02
CA CYS A 10 -14.25 11.94 -7.33
C CYS A 10 -13.81 12.75 -6.09
N ARG A 11 -14.57 12.72 -4.99
CA ARG A 11 -14.20 13.33 -3.70
C ARG A 11 -13.26 12.45 -2.89
N ASP A 12 -13.20 11.15 -3.18
CA ASP A 12 -12.34 10.18 -2.51
C ASP A 12 -11.03 9.97 -3.28
N VAL A 13 -10.28 11.07 -3.37
CA VAL A 13 -8.98 11.16 -4.06
C VAL A 13 -7.97 10.08 -3.59
N GLN A 14 -8.04 9.67 -2.32
CA GLN A 14 -7.13 8.68 -1.74
C GLN A 14 -7.37 7.26 -2.28
N ASN A 15 -8.60 6.96 -2.70
CA ASN A 15 -8.96 5.66 -3.26
C ASN A 15 -8.73 5.55 -4.77
N TRP A 16 -8.41 6.66 -5.45
CA TRP A 16 -8.11 6.66 -6.89
C TRP A 16 -7.10 5.57 -7.30
N PRO A 17 -5.92 5.41 -6.64
CA PRO A 17 -4.94 4.39 -7.05
C PRO A 17 -5.45 2.95 -6.95
N LYS A 18 -6.36 2.68 -6.00
CA LYS A 18 -6.99 1.37 -5.85
C LYS A 18 -8.04 1.18 -6.95
N TRP A 19 -8.86 2.20 -7.19
CA TRP A 19 -9.94 2.17 -8.16
C TRP A 19 -9.43 2.02 -9.58
N ILE A 20 -8.45 2.84 -9.99
CA ILE A 20 -7.89 2.80 -11.35
C ILE A 20 -7.23 1.45 -11.66
N ARG A 21 -6.52 0.84 -10.69
CA ARG A 21 -5.96 -0.53 -10.83
C ARG A 21 -7.05 -1.59 -11.04
N TRP A 22 -8.22 -1.41 -10.44
CA TRP A 22 -9.37 -2.30 -10.66
C TRP A 22 -10.01 -2.07 -12.02
N PHE A 23 -10.13 -0.81 -12.45
CA PHE A 23 -10.59 -0.47 -13.78
C PHE A 23 -9.66 -1.04 -14.88
N GLU A 24 -8.35 -0.94 -14.73
CA GLU A 24 -7.37 -1.54 -15.65
C GLU A 24 -7.49 -3.07 -15.72
N ARG A 25 -7.76 -3.74 -14.59
CA ARG A 25 -8.04 -5.18 -14.63
C ARG A 25 -9.33 -5.48 -15.37
N TYR A 26 -10.36 -4.66 -15.15
CA TYR A 26 -11.61 -4.74 -15.89
C TYR A 26 -11.39 -4.56 -17.39
N THR A 27 -10.51 -3.64 -17.81
CA THR A 27 -10.27 -3.39 -19.24
C THR A 27 -9.70 -4.61 -19.96
N ILE A 28 -8.81 -5.35 -19.28
CA ILE A 28 -8.22 -6.60 -19.78
C ILE A 28 -9.29 -7.70 -19.86
N VAL A 29 -9.99 -8.00 -18.76
CA VAL A 29 -10.91 -9.15 -18.70
C VAL A 29 -12.18 -8.96 -19.52
N SER A 30 -12.61 -7.71 -19.75
CA SER A 30 -13.76 -7.39 -20.61
C SER A 30 -13.38 -7.30 -22.10
N GLY A 31 -12.09 -7.29 -22.42
CA GLY A 31 -11.58 -7.03 -23.78
C GLY A 31 -11.73 -5.57 -24.23
N LEU A 32 -12.00 -4.65 -23.30
CA LEU A 32 -12.05 -3.21 -23.55
C LEU A 32 -10.70 -2.68 -24.05
N GLU A 33 -9.58 -3.24 -23.58
CA GLU A 33 -8.23 -2.87 -24.03
C GLU A 33 -8.02 -3.03 -25.56
N LYS A 34 -8.81 -3.88 -26.21
CA LYS A 34 -8.73 -4.16 -27.66
C LYS A 34 -9.64 -3.25 -28.49
N ARG A 35 -10.44 -2.40 -27.83
CA ARG A 35 -11.30 -1.40 -28.49
C ARG A 35 -10.47 -0.16 -28.82
N ASP A 36 -11.01 0.70 -29.68
CA ASP A 36 -10.40 1.99 -29.97
C ASP A 36 -10.27 2.85 -28.71
N GLU A 37 -9.27 3.73 -28.68
CA GLU A 37 -8.97 4.55 -27.49
C GLU A 37 -10.15 5.44 -27.08
N ALA A 38 -10.91 5.96 -28.05
CA ALA A 38 -12.09 6.77 -27.77
C ALA A 38 -13.14 5.96 -27.00
N PHE A 39 -13.40 4.71 -27.40
CA PHE A 39 -14.30 3.83 -26.66
C PHE A 39 -13.79 3.50 -25.24
N GLN A 40 -12.48 3.33 -25.08
CA GLN A 40 -11.86 3.14 -23.76
C GLN A 40 -12.05 4.37 -22.86
N VAL A 41 -11.79 5.57 -23.40
CA VAL A 41 -12.01 6.83 -22.68
C VAL A 41 -13.47 7.00 -22.28
N ASN A 42 -14.39 6.84 -23.22
CA ASN A 42 -15.83 6.98 -22.92
C ASN A 42 -16.28 6.00 -21.84
N THR A 43 -15.75 4.77 -21.84
CA THR A 43 -16.06 3.79 -20.81
C THR A 43 -15.49 4.19 -19.44
N LEU A 44 -14.29 4.79 -19.41
CA LEU A 44 -13.68 5.33 -18.19
C LEU A 44 -14.53 6.46 -17.60
N ILE A 45 -14.85 7.47 -18.42
CA ILE A 45 -15.68 8.62 -18.03
C ILE A 45 -17.06 8.14 -17.55
N TYR A 46 -17.72 7.25 -18.29
CA TYR A 46 -19.00 6.67 -17.87
C TYR A 46 -18.93 5.96 -16.52
N SER A 47 -17.82 5.27 -16.23
CA SER A 47 -17.61 4.55 -14.97
C SER A 47 -17.30 5.49 -13.80
N MET A 48 -16.84 6.71 -14.06
CA MET A 48 -16.57 7.73 -13.05
C MET A 48 -17.75 8.69 -12.87
N GLY A 49 -18.58 8.85 -13.89
CA GLY A 49 -19.74 9.72 -13.95
C GLY A 49 -19.41 11.19 -14.18
N ASP A 50 -20.44 12.03 -14.11
CA ASP A 50 -20.45 13.41 -14.63
C ASP A 50 -19.31 14.31 -14.10
N GLU A 51 -18.90 14.15 -12.83
CA GLU A 51 -17.77 14.91 -12.24
C GLU A 51 -16.46 14.72 -13.02
N SER A 52 -16.27 13.57 -13.67
CA SER A 52 -15.09 13.30 -14.49
C SER A 52 -15.08 14.08 -15.81
N GLU A 53 -16.25 14.43 -16.35
CA GLU A 53 -16.34 15.30 -17.53
C GLU A 53 -15.91 16.71 -17.20
N ASP A 54 -16.31 17.24 -16.04
CA ASP A 54 -15.90 18.57 -15.58
C ASP A 54 -14.38 18.68 -15.43
N ILE A 55 -13.75 17.65 -14.84
CA ILE A 55 -12.28 17.56 -14.70
C ILE A 55 -11.61 17.53 -16.08
N LEU A 56 -12.10 16.70 -16.99
CA LEU A 56 -11.53 16.60 -18.34
C LEU A 56 -11.72 17.90 -19.12
N ASN A 57 -12.84 18.60 -18.93
CA ASN A 57 -13.12 19.88 -19.54
C ASN A 57 -12.25 21.01 -19.00
N ALA A 58 -11.92 20.99 -17.71
CA ALA A 58 -11.00 21.92 -17.08
C ALA A 58 -9.52 21.66 -17.41
N SER A 59 -9.17 20.50 -17.96
CA SER A 59 -7.79 20.15 -18.35
C SER A 59 -7.32 20.92 -19.60
N GLU A 60 -6.00 21.06 -19.75
CA GLU A 60 -5.36 21.67 -20.92
C GLU A 60 -5.26 20.72 -22.13
N LEU A 61 -5.85 19.52 -22.05
CA LEU A 61 -5.81 18.54 -23.15
C LEU A 61 -6.58 19.04 -24.37
N THR A 62 -5.99 18.87 -25.54
CA THR A 62 -6.67 19.11 -26.83
C THR A 62 -7.80 18.10 -27.06
N SER A 63 -8.72 18.41 -27.97
CA SER A 63 -9.81 17.49 -28.32
C SER A 63 -9.32 16.12 -28.80
N ALA A 64 -8.16 16.05 -29.45
CA ALA A 64 -7.55 14.79 -29.87
C ALA A 64 -6.97 14.02 -28.67
N GLU A 65 -6.30 14.71 -27.74
CA GLU A 65 -5.76 14.08 -26.53
C GLU A 65 -6.84 13.60 -25.57
N LYS A 66 -7.99 14.27 -25.54
CA LYS A 66 -9.18 13.80 -24.80
C LYS A 66 -9.75 12.48 -25.33
N LEU A 67 -9.31 12.00 -26.50
CA LEU A 67 -9.64 10.67 -27.02
C LEU A 67 -8.53 9.65 -26.82
N ASN A 68 -7.36 10.08 -26.32
CA ASN A 68 -6.24 9.20 -26.05
C ASN A 68 -6.30 8.70 -24.61
N TYR A 69 -6.51 7.40 -24.43
CA TYR A 69 -6.68 6.78 -23.11
C TYR A 69 -5.53 7.09 -22.16
N LYS A 70 -4.29 7.02 -22.66
CA LYS A 70 -3.09 7.26 -21.85
C LYS A 70 -3.07 8.71 -21.32
N LYS A 71 -3.31 9.69 -22.18
CA LYS A 71 -3.35 11.12 -21.81
C LYS A 71 -4.47 11.44 -20.83
N VAL A 72 -5.65 10.90 -21.06
CA VAL A 72 -6.80 11.08 -20.15
C VAL A 72 -6.50 10.47 -18.79
N LYS A 73 -5.94 9.27 -18.73
CA LYS A 73 -5.53 8.64 -17.48
C LYS A 73 -4.45 9.46 -16.76
N GLU A 74 -3.44 9.95 -17.46
CA GLU A 74 -2.39 10.83 -16.89
C GLU A 74 -3.01 12.09 -16.28
N CYS A 75 -3.97 12.72 -16.97
CA CYS A 75 -4.71 13.88 -16.45
C CYS A 75 -5.49 13.55 -15.17
N PHE A 76 -6.18 12.42 -15.10
CA PHE A 76 -6.88 12.00 -13.89
C PHE A 76 -5.93 11.60 -12.76
N ASP A 77 -4.83 10.93 -13.08
CA ASP A 77 -3.77 10.65 -12.12
C ASP A 77 -3.28 11.98 -11.53
N GLU A 78 -2.94 12.98 -12.34
CA GLU A 78 -2.53 14.31 -11.87
C GLU A 78 -3.62 15.03 -11.07
N HIS A 79 -4.89 14.92 -11.46
CA HIS A 79 -5.98 15.60 -10.77
C HIS A 79 -6.27 14.99 -9.38
N PHE A 80 -6.48 13.66 -9.31
CA PHE A 80 -6.86 13.00 -8.06
C PHE A 80 -5.66 12.72 -7.16
N ILE A 81 -4.48 12.52 -7.73
CA ILE A 81 -3.28 12.27 -6.93
C ILE A 81 -2.56 13.58 -6.60
N GLY A 82 -2.76 14.63 -7.41
CA GLY A 82 -1.86 15.78 -7.47
C GLY A 82 -0.48 15.37 -8.03
N GLU A 83 0.47 16.31 -8.04
CA GLU A 83 1.80 15.92 -7.61
C GLU A 83 1.61 15.33 -6.21
N HIS A 84 1.60 13.99 -6.08
CA HIS A 84 1.73 13.34 -4.76
C HIS A 84 2.69 14.21 -3.98
N ASN A 85 2.28 14.78 -2.85
CA ASN A 85 3.23 15.49 -2.01
C ASN A 85 4.17 14.40 -1.46
N ILE A 86 5.18 14.07 -2.25
CA ILE A 86 6.10 12.98 -2.00
C ILE A 86 6.81 13.26 -0.67
N ILE A 87 6.99 14.53 -0.34
CA ILE A 87 7.52 14.95 0.95
C ILE A 87 6.57 14.56 2.08
N PHE A 88 5.26 14.79 1.94
CA PHE A 88 4.25 14.35 2.92
C PHE A 88 4.21 12.82 3.06
N GLU A 89 4.15 12.07 1.95
CA GLU A 89 4.11 10.60 2.00
C GLU A 89 5.40 10.02 2.60
N ARG A 90 6.56 10.58 2.25
CA ARG A 90 7.84 10.22 2.86
C ARG A 90 7.90 10.60 4.33
N ALA A 91 7.32 11.73 4.75
CA ALA A 91 7.22 12.10 6.16
C ALA A 91 6.35 11.08 6.92
N LYS A 92 5.18 10.73 6.38
CA LYS A 92 4.27 9.72 6.94
C LYS A 92 4.93 8.34 7.04
N PHE A 93 5.67 7.92 6.01
CA PHE A 93 6.49 6.71 6.04
C PHE A 93 7.58 6.80 7.11
N ASN A 94 8.27 7.94 7.21
CA ASN A 94 9.36 8.13 8.17
C ASN A 94 8.91 8.28 9.62
N MET A 95 7.64 8.61 9.86
CA MET A 95 7.03 8.62 11.19
C MET A 95 6.47 7.25 11.59
N ARG A 96 6.38 6.30 10.65
CA ARG A 96 5.78 5.00 10.92
C ARG A 96 6.59 4.20 11.95
N LYS A 97 5.92 3.79 13.04
CA LYS A 97 6.42 2.90 14.10
C LYS A 97 5.34 1.91 14.50
N GLN A 98 5.70 0.69 14.88
CA GLN A 98 4.76 -0.36 15.29
C GLN A 98 3.98 0.10 16.53
N GLU A 99 2.66 0.04 16.45
CA GLU A 99 1.77 0.50 17.52
C GLU A 99 1.66 -0.52 18.67
N PRO A 100 1.31 -0.10 19.90
CA PRO A 100 1.02 -1.05 20.98
C PRO A 100 -0.06 -2.05 20.55
N GLY A 101 0.22 -3.34 20.67
CA GLY A 101 -0.70 -4.41 20.26
C GLY A 101 -0.75 -4.69 18.76
N GLU A 102 -0.04 -3.91 17.93
CA GLU A 102 0.06 -4.20 16.51
C GLU A 102 0.99 -5.39 16.24
N THR A 103 0.51 -6.39 15.52
CA THR A 103 1.32 -7.55 15.12
C THR A 103 2.44 -7.18 14.14
N ALA A 104 3.54 -7.90 14.18
CA ALA A 104 4.64 -7.79 13.21
C ALA A 104 4.14 -7.90 11.75
N LYS A 105 3.17 -8.78 11.49
CA LYS A 105 2.57 -8.94 10.16
C LYS A 105 1.84 -7.68 9.71
N SER A 106 1.01 -7.11 10.59
CA SER A 106 0.27 -5.86 10.30
C SER A 106 1.25 -4.71 10.05
N PHE A 107 2.21 -4.54 10.93
CA PHE A 107 3.22 -3.49 10.83
C PHE A 107 3.99 -3.55 9.50
N ASN A 108 4.56 -4.72 9.17
CA ASN A 108 5.27 -4.92 7.91
C ASN A 108 4.37 -4.60 6.70
N THR A 109 3.12 -5.06 6.71
CA THR A 109 2.17 -4.80 5.61
C THR A 109 1.89 -3.30 5.46
N ALA A 110 1.73 -2.58 6.57
CA ALA A 110 1.49 -1.14 6.55
C ALA A 110 2.71 -0.36 6.01
N VAL A 111 3.92 -0.70 6.45
CA VAL A 111 5.16 -0.07 5.94
C VAL A 111 5.29 -0.27 4.43
N HIS A 112 5.05 -1.48 3.92
CA HIS A 112 5.06 -1.75 2.49
C HIS A 112 4.03 -0.92 1.73
N LYS A 113 2.79 -0.82 2.23
CA LYS A 113 1.74 -0.01 1.60
C LYS A 113 2.11 1.47 1.55
N GLN A 114 2.68 2.02 2.63
CA GLN A 114 3.09 3.43 2.65
C GLN A 114 4.23 3.73 1.69
N ALA A 115 5.16 2.78 1.50
CA ALA A 115 6.26 2.94 0.55
C ALA A 115 5.80 3.06 -0.92
N ASP A 116 4.63 2.50 -1.28
CA ASP A 116 4.08 2.57 -2.64
C ASP A 116 3.79 4.01 -3.08
N TYR A 117 3.53 4.92 -2.14
CA TYR A 117 3.24 6.34 -2.40
C TYR A 117 4.50 7.24 -2.33
N CYS A 118 5.64 6.71 -1.94
CA CYS A 118 6.85 7.50 -1.66
C CYS A 118 7.76 7.74 -2.89
N LYS A 119 7.45 7.11 -4.03
CA LYS A 119 8.28 7.13 -5.26
C LYS A 119 9.78 6.89 -4.95
N PHE A 120 10.10 5.84 -4.19
CA PHE A 120 11.48 5.53 -3.81
C PHE A 120 12.33 4.92 -4.93
N GLY A 121 11.72 4.44 -6.01
CA GLY A 121 12.43 3.84 -7.13
C GLY A 121 13.28 2.64 -6.68
N ALA A 122 14.54 2.59 -7.13
CA ALA A 122 15.48 1.51 -6.82
C ALA A 122 15.73 1.30 -5.32
N LEU A 123 15.58 2.35 -4.49
CA LEU A 123 15.82 2.30 -3.05
C LEU A 123 14.64 1.78 -2.23
N ARG A 124 13.53 1.42 -2.88
CA ARG A 124 12.28 1.05 -2.18
C ARG A 124 12.50 -0.03 -1.12
N ASP A 125 13.20 -1.10 -1.45
CA ASP A 125 13.36 -2.24 -0.53
C ASP A 125 14.33 -1.94 0.60
N GLU A 126 15.38 -1.15 0.35
CA GLU A 126 16.31 -0.66 1.37
C GLU A 126 15.61 0.24 2.38
N LEU A 127 14.81 1.19 1.91
CA LEU A 127 14.10 2.11 2.79
C LEU A 127 13.01 1.41 3.61
N ILE A 128 12.33 0.41 3.04
CA ILE A 128 11.39 -0.44 3.80
C ILE A 128 12.14 -1.23 4.88
N ARG A 129 13.30 -1.83 4.54
CA ARG A 129 14.13 -2.54 5.53
C ARG A 129 14.50 -1.60 6.66
N ASP A 130 15.04 -0.43 6.35
CA ASP A 130 15.50 0.53 7.35
C ASP A 130 14.35 0.99 8.25
N ARG A 131 13.17 1.24 7.66
CA ARG A 131 11.95 1.58 8.39
C ARG A 131 11.46 0.47 9.31
N ILE A 132 11.56 -0.78 8.89
CA ILE A 132 11.24 -1.93 9.75
C ILE A 132 12.23 -1.99 10.91
N VAL A 133 13.54 -1.88 10.65
CA VAL A 133 14.58 -1.95 11.68
C VAL A 133 14.37 -0.90 12.77
N VAL A 134 14.15 0.37 12.40
CA VAL A 134 13.98 1.46 13.37
C VAL A 134 12.56 1.60 13.92
N GLY A 135 11.58 1.04 13.21
CA GLY A 135 10.16 1.22 13.50
C GLY A 135 9.53 0.13 14.37
N ILE A 136 10.17 -1.04 14.52
CA ILE A 136 9.66 -2.08 15.43
C ILE A 136 9.74 -1.65 16.90
N ARG A 137 8.81 -2.12 17.73
CA ARG A 137 8.79 -1.81 19.17
C ARG A 137 9.85 -2.54 19.98
N ASP A 138 10.28 -3.69 19.48
CA ASP A 138 11.26 -4.55 20.14
C ASP A 138 12.67 -3.96 20.01
N ALA A 139 13.03 -3.08 20.94
CA ALA A 139 14.31 -2.36 20.92
C ALA A 139 15.52 -3.31 20.87
N THR A 140 15.47 -4.43 21.61
CA THR A 140 16.53 -5.44 21.60
C THR A 140 16.65 -6.14 20.26
N LEU A 141 15.53 -6.43 19.58
CA LEU A 141 15.58 -6.96 18.22
C LEU A 141 16.08 -5.92 17.23
N SER A 142 15.67 -4.65 17.37
CA SER A 142 16.15 -3.55 16.52
C SER A 142 17.67 -3.45 16.57
N GLU A 143 18.25 -3.45 17.77
CA GLU A 143 19.70 -3.48 17.98
C GLU A 143 20.36 -4.69 17.29
N LYS A 144 19.80 -5.89 17.46
CA LYS A 144 20.30 -7.11 16.80
C LYS A 144 20.24 -7.04 15.27
N LEU A 145 19.21 -6.41 14.72
CA LEU A 145 19.11 -6.22 13.27
C LEU A 145 20.16 -5.22 12.77
N GLN A 146 20.44 -4.15 13.52
CA GLN A 146 21.46 -3.15 13.17
C GLN A 146 22.89 -3.72 13.17
N MET A 147 23.17 -4.74 13.99
CA MET A 147 24.47 -5.44 13.99
C MET A 147 24.72 -6.29 12.74
N ASP A 148 23.71 -6.58 11.93
CA ASP A 148 23.85 -7.36 10.70
C ASP A 148 24.16 -6.46 9.49
N ALA A 149 25.45 -6.29 9.19
CA ALA A 149 25.91 -5.45 8.08
C ALA A 149 25.44 -5.90 6.69
N LYS A 150 24.89 -7.12 6.55
CA LYS A 150 24.36 -7.68 5.28
C LYS A 150 22.85 -7.87 5.33
N LEU A 151 22.17 -7.20 6.26
CA LEU A 151 20.73 -7.34 6.44
C LEU A 151 19.96 -7.01 5.15
N THR A 152 19.19 -7.99 4.69
CA THR A 152 18.24 -7.82 3.58
C THR A 152 16.83 -7.59 4.11
N LEU A 153 15.97 -6.96 3.30
CA LEU A 153 14.55 -6.79 3.62
C LEU A 153 13.88 -8.11 4.00
N THR A 154 14.09 -9.17 3.21
CA THR A 154 13.54 -10.51 3.47
C THR A 154 13.98 -11.06 4.82
N THR A 155 15.25 -10.88 5.19
CA THR A 155 15.79 -11.34 6.47
C THR A 155 15.21 -10.54 7.63
N ALA A 156 15.10 -9.22 7.50
CA ALA A 156 14.49 -8.34 8.50
C ALA A 156 13.04 -8.74 8.78
N VAL A 157 12.21 -8.87 7.73
CA VAL A 157 10.79 -9.27 7.85
C VAL A 157 10.67 -10.64 8.52
N THR A 158 11.53 -11.60 8.16
CA THR A 158 11.53 -12.94 8.75
C THR A 158 11.87 -12.90 10.24
N ARG A 159 12.96 -12.22 10.62
CA ARG A 159 13.40 -12.12 12.02
C ARG A 159 12.38 -11.41 12.90
N VAL A 160 11.75 -10.34 12.40
CA VAL A 160 10.68 -9.62 13.13
C VAL A 160 9.49 -10.54 13.41
N LYS A 161 9.02 -11.31 12.41
CA LYS A 161 7.93 -12.28 12.60
C LYS A 161 8.32 -13.40 13.57
N GLN A 162 9.52 -13.96 13.42
CA GLN A 162 10.01 -15.04 14.28
C GLN A 162 10.16 -14.60 15.74
N SER A 163 10.69 -13.40 16.01
CA SER A 163 10.82 -12.88 17.36
C SER A 163 9.46 -12.78 18.07
N GLU A 164 8.44 -12.28 17.36
CA GLU A 164 7.07 -12.20 17.90
C GLU A 164 6.51 -13.59 18.24
N THR A 165 6.67 -14.57 17.34
CA THR A 165 6.23 -15.96 17.59
C THR A 165 6.95 -16.59 18.78
N VAL A 166 8.27 -16.44 18.86
CA VAL A 166 9.08 -17.00 19.97
C VAL A 166 8.69 -16.36 21.30
N LYS A 167 8.51 -15.04 21.35
CA LYS A 167 8.08 -14.35 22.57
C LYS A 167 6.70 -14.78 23.03
N GLN A 168 5.77 -14.98 22.09
CA GLN A 168 4.46 -15.53 22.40
C GLN A 168 4.60 -16.92 23.03
N GLN A 169 5.34 -17.83 22.38
CA GLN A 169 5.58 -19.20 22.86
C GLN A 169 6.29 -19.25 24.22
N GLN A 170 7.28 -18.38 24.46
CA GLN A 170 7.96 -18.26 25.74
C GLN A 170 7.02 -17.79 26.86
N GLY A 171 6.08 -16.90 26.56
CA GLY A 171 5.01 -16.52 27.49
C GLY A 171 4.17 -17.72 27.93
N TRP A 172 3.87 -18.66 27.03
CA TRP A 172 3.18 -19.91 27.37
C TRP A 172 4.04 -20.82 28.26
N LEU A 173 5.33 -20.97 27.95
CA LEU A 173 6.24 -21.82 28.72
C LEU A 173 6.43 -21.31 30.15
N CYS A 174 6.65 -20.00 30.33
CA CYS A 174 6.87 -19.40 31.64
C CYS A 174 5.57 -19.23 32.46
N GLY A 175 4.40 -19.22 31.81
CA GLY A 175 3.09 -19.10 32.46
C GLY A 175 2.51 -20.42 32.98
N ALA A 176 3.05 -21.57 32.56
CA ALA A 176 2.52 -22.90 32.92
C ALA A 176 3.13 -23.51 34.20
N SER A 177 4.11 -22.87 34.83
CA SER A 177 4.73 -23.33 36.09
C SER A 177 4.03 -22.73 37.31
N GLY A 178 2.76 -23.08 37.54
CA GLY A 178 2.09 -22.92 38.85
C GLY A 178 2.23 -24.20 39.68
N PRO A 179 2.44 -24.14 41.01
CA PRO A 179 2.73 -25.31 41.82
C PRO A 179 1.52 -26.27 41.84
N VAL A 180 1.75 -27.52 41.43
CA VAL A 180 0.81 -28.62 41.62
C VAL A 180 0.78 -28.94 43.12
N SER A 181 -0.23 -28.44 43.82
CA SER A 181 -0.53 -28.85 45.19
C SER A 181 -0.99 -30.30 45.19
N ILE A 182 -0.05 -31.21 45.45
CA ILE A 182 -0.33 -32.62 45.75
C ILE A 182 -1.07 -32.66 47.09
N LYS A 183 -2.38 -32.87 47.07
CA LYS A 183 -3.12 -33.28 48.27
C LYS A 183 -2.69 -34.70 48.61
N LYS A 184 -1.97 -34.86 49.74
CA LYS A 184 -1.71 -36.16 50.36
C LYS A 184 -3.02 -36.70 50.99
N PRO A 185 -3.13 -38.05 51.08
CA PRO A 185 -4.39 -38.77 51.26
C PRO A 185 -5.10 -38.49 52.58
#